data_AF-A0A935MXS7-F1
#
_entry.id   AF-A0A935MXS7-F1
#
_cell.length_a   1.000
_cell.length_b   1.000
_cell.length_c   1.000
_cell.angle_alpha   90.00
_cell.angle_beta   90.00
_cell.angle_gamma   90.00
#
_symmetry.space_group_name_H-M   'P 1'
#
loop_
_entity.id
_entity.type
_entity.pdbx_description
1 polymer ?
#
loop_
_entity_poly.entity_id
_entity_poly.type
_entity_poly.pdbx_seq_one_letter_code
_entity_poly.pdbx_strand_id
1 'polypeptide(L)'
;MIKLLIGTLTILCSLNCKAQNFTVAEQALIVSGDTSKLLRLIPLAEPEGKKYLRKISLDITCNDPLLPLLKERMYKAVTDSNHKGVGIAAPQVGINRNLIWVKRYDKPNMPFEFFINPKIIWHSKLLRKGFEGDLSFKENWGDVVRSHSILISYTDISGVQHIEMLEDFTAVIFQHETDHLFGILLTDRIAEQQNKKYTPYQSYRNGELLQEESP
;
A
#
# COMPACT_ATOMS: atom_id res chain seq x y z
N MET A 1 6.53 -31.76 -0.64
CA MET A 1 7.06 -30.38 -0.55
C MET A 1 7.20 -29.82 -1.95
N ILE A 2 6.18 -29.12 -2.45
CA ILE A 2 6.24 -28.42 -3.74
C ILE A 2 6.72 -27.01 -3.42
N LYS A 3 7.98 -26.71 -3.72
CA LYS A 3 8.48 -25.32 -3.76
C LYS A 3 7.90 -24.70 -5.04
N LEU A 4 6.88 -23.87 -4.91
CA LEU A 4 6.41 -23.05 -6.00
C LEU A 4 7.51 -22.01 -6.28
N LEU A 5 8.21 -22.14 -7.41
CA LEU A 5 9.14 -21.12 -7.87
C LEU A 5 8.32 -19.86 -8.21
N ILE A 6 8.42 -18.84 -7.37
CA ILE A 6 7.86 -17.51 -7.65
C ILE A 6 8.80 -16.86 -8.67
N GLY A 7 8.51 -17.06 -9.96
CA GLY A 7 9.22 -16.41 -11.05
C GLY A 7 8.75 -14.96 -11.19
N THR A 8 9.64 -14.00 -10.93
CA THR A 8 9.45 -12.61 -11.33
C THR A 8 9.57 -12.53 -12.85
N LEU A 9 8.45 -12.30 -13.55
CA LEU A 9 8.48 -12.09 -14.99
C LEU A 9 8.68 -10.60 -15.27
N THR A 10 9.92 -10.21 -15.54
CA THR A 10 10.27 -8.84 -15.94
C THR A 10 9.92 -8.64 -17.41
N ILE A 11 8.87 -7.86 -17.69
CA ILE A 11 8.52 -7.49 -19.06
C ILE A 11 9.06 -6.08 -19.30
N LEU A 12 10.06 -5.95 -20.17
CA LEU A 12 10.44 -4.65 -20.74
C LEU A 12 9.33 -4.20 -21.70
N CYS A 13 8.27 -3.61 -21.15
CA CYS A 13 7.25 -2.94 -21.94
C CYS A 13 7.46 -1.44 -21.81
N SER A 14 8.02 -0.82 -22.85
CA SER A 14 8.04 0.63 -23.02
C SER A 14 6.62 1.12 -23.35
N LEU A 15 5.72 1.02 -22.37
CA LEU A 15 4.40 1.62 -22.46
C LEU A 15 4.56 3.10 -22.17
N ASN A 16 4.35 3.89 -23.22
CA ASN A 16 4.24 5.34 -23.18
C ASN A 16 2.99 5.71 -22.37
N CYS A 17 3.10 5.59 -21.04
CA CYS A 17 2.03 5.92 -20.12
C CYS A 17 1.99 7.45 -20.02
N LYS A 18 0.84 8.07 -20.33
CA LYS A 18 0.58 9.51 -20.14
C LYS A 18 0.47 9.83 -18.65
N ALA A 19 1.49 9.47 -17.88
CA ALA A 19 1.54 9.73 -16.46
C ALA A 19 1.80 11.23 -16.23
N GLN A 20 1.23 11.79 -15.16
CA GLN A 20 1.25 13.22 -14.92
C GLN A 20 2.40 13.60 -13.99
N ASN A 21 2.97 14.79 -14.19
CA ASN A 21 3.92 15.37 -13.22
C ASN A 21 3.19 15.83 -11.95
N PHE A 22 3.93 16.09 -10.87
CA PHE A 22 3.37 16.73 -9.67
C PHE A 22 2.76 18.11 -9.98
N THR A 23 1.65 18.45 -9.34
CA THR A 23 1.07 19.80 -9.36
C THR A 23 1.97 20.78 -8.61
N VAL A 24 1.82 22.09 -8.83
CA VAL A 24 2.59 23.12 -8.12
C VAL A 24 2.48 22.98 -6.59
N ALA A 25 1.29 22.65 -6.07
CA ALA A 25 1.07 22.45 -4.65
C ALA A 25 1.79 21.19 -4.12
N GLU A 26 1.73 20.08 -4.86
CA GLU A 26 2.47 18.86 -4.52
C GLU A 26 3.98 19.09 -4.55
N GLN A 27 4.49 19.79 -5.58
CA GLN A 27 5.91 20.15 -5.68
C GLN A 27 6.34 20.98 -4.46
N ALA A 28 5.59 22.03 -4.11
CA ALA A 28 5.86 22.87 -2.94
C ALA A 28 5.90 22.05 -1.64
N LEU A 29 4.97 21.10 -1.47
CA LEU A 29 4.97 20.21 -0.32
C LEU A 29 6.19 19.28 -0.31
N ILE A 30 6.57 18.70 -1.45
CA ILE A 30 7.73 17.82 -1.59
C ILE A 30 9.05 18.57 -1.32
N VAL A 31 9.19 19.84 -1.72
CA VAL A 31 10.41 20.62 -1.51
C VAL A 31 10.43 21.40 -0.19
N SER A 32 9.37 21.33 0.62
CA SER A 32 9.31 21.97 1.95
C SER A 32 10.29 21.40 2.98
N GLY A 33 10.96 20.29 2.66
CA GLY A 33 11.98 19.66 3.49
C GLY A 33 12.92 18.78 2.67
N ASP A 34 14.03 18.40 3.28
CA ASP A 34 15.01 17.46 2.72
C ASP A 34 14.69 16.00 3.08
N THR A 35 15.56 15.07 2.71
CA THR A 35 15.42 13.63 2.94
C THR A 35 15.44 13.21 4.42
N SER A 36 15.86 14.09 5.33
CA SER A 36 15.81 13.85 6.78
C SER A 36 14.45 14.17 7.40
N LYS A 37 13.62 14.98 6.71
CA LYS A 37 12.33 15.45 7.23
C LYS A 37 11.17 14.61 6.71
N LEU A 38 10.50 13.90 7.60
CA LEU A 38 9.27 13.19 7.28
C LEU A 38 8.18 14.13 6.73
N LEU A 39 7.30 13.57 5.90
CA LEU A 39 6.05 14.24 5.54
C LEU A 39 5.01 13.99 6.64
N ARG A 40 4.29 15.04 7.00
CA ARG A 40 3.23 14.97 8.00
C ARG A 40 2.09 14.07 7.49
N LEU A 41 1.71 13.08 8.29
CA LEU A 41 0.47 12.34 8.09
C LEU A 41 -0.74 13.26 8.30
N ILE A 42 -1.68 13.23 7.37
CA ILE A 42 -2.89 14.04 7.41
C ILE A 42 -4.01 13.21 8.07
N PRO A 43 -4.50 13.62 9.25
CA PRO A 43 -5.61 12.93 9.90
C PRO A 43 -6.92 13.20 9.13
N LEU A 44 -7.80 12.18 9.02
CA LEU A 44 -9.10 12.37 8.38
C LEU A 44 -9.98 13.41 9.09
N ALA A 45 -9.80 13.55 10.41
CA ALA A 45 -10.55 14.51 11.22
C ALA A 45 -10.28 15.98 10.81
N GLU A 46 -9.16 16.25 10.14
CA GLU A 46 -8.82 17.58 9.65
C GLU A 46 -9.49 17.88 8.30
N PRO A 47 -9.80 19.15 7.99
CA PRO A 47 -10.40 19.53 6.70
C PRO A 47 -9.59 19.06 5.49
N GLU A 48 -8.26 19.09 5.59
CA GLU A 48 -7.36 18.59 4.53
C GLU A 48 -7.45 17.07 4.34
N GLY A 49 -7.70 16.31 5.41
CA GLY A 49 -7.85 14.86 5.33
C GLY A 49 -8.98 14.47 4.37
N LYS A 50 -10.14 15.11 4.49
CA LYS A 50 -11.27 14.88 3.56
C LYS A 50 -10.94 15.22 2.11
N LYS A 51 -10.06 16.20 1.88
CA LYS A 51 -9.65 16.64 0.54
C LYS A 51 -8.75 15.62 -0.16
N TYR A 52 -7.77 15.04 0.56
CA TYR A 52 -6.77 14.16 -0.04
C TYR A 52 -7.13 12.68 0.08
N LEU A 53 -7.60 12.23 1.25
CA LEU A 53 -7.84 10.81 1.55
C LEU A 53 -9.06 10.23 0.82
N ARG A 54 -9.92 11.07 0.23
CA ARG A 54 -11.12 10.65 -0.52
C ARG A 54 -11.00 10.88 -2.02
N LYS A 55 -9.86 11.38 -2.48
CA LYS A 55 -9.64 11.73 -3.88
C LYS A 55 -8.90 10.59 -4.59
N ILE A 56 -9.40 10.22 -5.77
CA ILE A 56 -8.72 9.27 -6.65
C ILE A 56 -7.38 9.86 -7.09
N SER A 57 -6.33 9.07 -6.90
CA SER A 57 -4.95 9.40 -7.23
C SER A 57 -4.65 9.11 -8.70
N LEU A 58 -3.66 9.81 -9.23
CA LEU A 58 -3.29 9.75 -10.65
C LEU A 58 -1.92 9.10 -10.83
N ASP A 59 -1.74 8.40 -11.95
CA ASP A 59 -0.44 7.82 -12.32
C ASP A 59 0.60 8.92 -12.50
N ILE A 60 1.84 8.65 -12.07
CA ILE A 60 3.00 9.56 -12.18
C ILE A 60 4.14 8.95 -13.00
N THR A 61 4.89 9.79 -13.68
CA THR A 61 6.09 9.38 -14.40
C THR A 61 7.18 8.94 -13.40
N CYS A 62 7.75 7.76 -13.62
CA CYS A 62 8.80 7.21 -12.75
C CYS A 62 10.12 8.00 -12.81
N ASN A 63 10.29 8.87 -13.82
CA ASN A 63 11.48 9.72 -14.01
C ASN A 63 11.29 11.17 -13.52
N ASP A 64 10.22 11.48 -12.77
CA ASP A 64 10.06 12.80 -12.16
C ASP A 64 11.21 13.08 -11.17
N PRO A 65 11.91 14.23 -11.27
CA PRO A 65 13.09 14.52 -10.47
C PRO A 65 12.80 14.67 -8.96
N LEU A 66 11.55 14.90 -8.56
CA LEU A 66 11.16 15.00 -7.16
C LEU A 66 10.81 13.65 -6.52
N LEU A 67 10.67 12.59 -7.32
CA LEU A 67 10.27 11.28 -6.85
C LEU A 67 11.25 10.67 -5.84
N PRO A 68 12.59 10.78 -6.01
CA PRO A 68 13.54 10.31 -4.99
C PRO A 68 13.38 11.03 -3.65
N LEU A 69 13.18 12.35 -3.67
CA LEU A 69 12.96 13.13 -2.44
C LEU A 69 11.65 12.73 -1.76
N LEU A 70 10.57 12.64 -2.53
CA LEU A 70 9.28 12.20 -2.00
C LEU A 70 9.37 10.79 -1.39
N LYS A 71 9.98 9.85 -2.12
CA LYS A 71 10.20 8.47 -1.68
C LYS A 71 10.83 8.44 -0.28
N GLU A 72 11.95 9.15 -0.07
CA GLU A 72 12.65 9.17 1.21
C GLU A 72 11.81 9.80 2.33
N ARG A 73 11.12 10.91 2.04
CA ARG A 73 10.30 11.60 3.05
C ARG A 73 9.05 10.79 3.44
N MET A 74 8.45 10.06 2.50
CA MET A 74 7.37 9.09 2.80
C MET A 74 7.90 7.91 3.61
N TYR A 75 9.10 7.41 3.30
CA TYR A 75 9.73 6.34 4.06
C TYR A 75 9.93 6.75 5.52
N LYS A 76 10.47 7.95 5.75
CA LYS A 76 10.60 8.52 7.10
C LYS A 76 9.26 8.63 7.82
N ALA A 77 8.19 8.98 7.11
CA ALA A 77 6.86 9.02 7.68
C ALA A 77 6.44 7.62 8.15
N VAL A 78 6.40 6.61 7.28
CA VAL A 78 5.91 5.26 7.67
C VAL A 78 6.76 4.59 8.75
N THR A 79 8.07 4.90 8.82
CA THR A 79 8.99 4.34 9.83
C THR A 79 9.18 5.24 11.06
N ASP A 80 8.40 6.31 11.23
CA ASP A 80 8.53 7.20 12.39
C ASP A 80 8.27 6.43 13.69
N SER A 81 9.12 6.61 14.70
CA SER A 81 9.05 5.85 15.95
C SER A 81 7.79 6.07 16.77
N ASN A 82 7.03 7.14 16.51
CA ASN A 82 5.78 7.43 17.21
C ASN A 82 4.63 6.54 16.75
N HIS A 83 4.78 5.78 15.66
CA HIS A 83 3.77 4.85 15.17
C HIS A 83 4.37 3.63 14.46
N LYS A 84 3.69 2.49 14.53
CA LYS A 84 4.16 1.22 13.93
C LYS A 84 3.58 1.00 12.54
N GLY A 85 3.87 1.91 11.60
CA GLY A 85 3.41 1.80 10.22
C GLY A 85 4.04 0.60 9.51
N VAL A 86 3.23 -0.15 8.76
CA VAL A 86 3.70 -1.23 7.86
C VAL A 86 3.45 -0.92 6.39
N GLY A 87 2.73 0.16 6.11
CA GLY A 87 2.51 0.71 4.79
C GLY A 87 2.09 2.18 4.89
N ILE A 88 2.24 2.90 3.77
CA ILE A 88 1.72 4.25 3.60
C ILE A 88 1.45 4.53 2.12
N ALA A 89 0.37 5.24 1.84
CA ALA A 89 0.03 5.76 0.53
C ALA A 89 0.24 7.28 0.46
N ALA A 90 0.66 7.79 -0.71
CA ALA A 90 0.91 9.22 -0.90
C ALA A 90 -0.28 10.15 -0.52
N PRO A 91 -1.55 9.76 -0.69
CA PRO A 91 -2.68 10.56 -0.21
C PRO A 91 -2.65 10.86 1.30
N GLN A 92 -2.11 9.94 2.11
CA GLN A 92 -1.97 10.12 3.57
C GLN A 92 -0.99 11.24 3.95
N VAL A 93 -0.15 11.67 3.00
CA VAL A 93 0.76 12.81 3.15
C VAL A 93 0.40 13.98 2.23
N GLY A 94 -0.82 14.00 1.68
CA GLY A 94 -1.33 15.13 0.90
C GLY A 94 -0.96 15.13 -0.57
N ILE A 95 -0.53 14.00 -1.13
CA ILE A 95 -0.10 13.87 -2.52
C ILE A 95 -0.98 12.83 -3.22
N ASN A 96 -1.83 13.25 -4.17
CA ASN A 96 -2.75 12.34 -4.86
C ASN A 96 -2.10 11.72 -6.11
N ARG A 97 -1.04 10.96 -5.87
CA ARG A 97 -0.35 10.14 -6.88
C ARG A 97 -0.35 8.68 -6.48
N ASN A 98 -0.35 7.79 -7.48
CA ASN A 98 -0.35 6.35 -7.28
C ASN A 98 1.03 5.87 -6.80
N LEU A 99 1.33 6.12 -5.53
CA LEU A 99 2.61 5.85 -4.89
C LEU A 99 2.36 5.28 -3.50
N ILE A 100 2.98 4.15 -3.19
CA ILE A 100 2.88 3.51 -1.87
C ILE A 100 4.23 2.98 -1.41
N TRP A 101 4.42 2.92 -0.10
CA TRP A 101 5.44 2.09 0.54
C TRP A 101 4.75 0.91 1.23
N VAL A 102 5.34 -0.28 1.12
CA VAL A 102 4.83 -1.49 1.76
C VAL A 102 5.99 -2.25 2.41
N LYS A 103 5.82 -2.68 3.66
CA LYS A 103 6.72 -3.61 4.32
C LYS A 103 6.49 -5.03 3.78
N ARG A 104 7.51 -5.63 3.16
CA ARG A 104 7.44 -6.96 2.55
C ARG A 104 7.77 -8.06 3.55
N TYR A 105 6.76 -8.59 4.24
CA TYR A 105 6.91 -9.70 5.20
C TYR A 105 7.30 -11.04 4.52
N ASP A 106 7.02 -11.15 3.23
CA ASP A 106 7.42 -12.24 2.34
C ASP A 106 8.91 -12.22 1.94
N LYS A 107 9.62 -11.12 2.21
CA LYS A 107 11.06 -10.96 1.94
C LYS A 107 11.85 -10.86 3.26
N PRO A 108 12.81 -11.76 3.55
CA PRO A 108 13.58 -11.70 4.79
C PRO A 108 14.46 -10.43 4.87
N ASN A 109 14.77 -9.99 6.10
CA ASN A 109 15.65 -8.84 6.42
C ASN A 109 15.08 -7.43 6.11
N MET A 110 13.75 -7.32 6.08
CA MET A 110 12.95 -6.07 6.12
C MET A 110 13.11 -5.09 4.94
N PRO A 111 12.83 -5.48 3.68
CA PRO A 111 12.71 -4.51 2.62
C PRO A 111 11.30 -3.90 2.70
N PHE A 112 11.21 -2.72 3.32
CA PHE A 112 10.23 -1.77 2.81
C PHE A 112 10.52 -1.58 1.31
N GLU A 113 9.47 -1.53 0.50
CA GLU A 113 9.58 -1.34 -0.94
C GLU A 113 8.63 -0.24 -1.40
N PHE A 114 9.11 0.57 -2.35
CA PHE A 114 8.37 1.71 -2.90
C PHE A 114 7.82 1.33 -4.27
N PHE A 115 6.51 1.45 -4.44
CA PHE A 115 5.80 1.04 -5.65
C PHE A 115 5.24 2.26 -6.36
N ILE A 116 5.53 2.38 -7.65
CA ILE A 116 5.03 3.44 -8.52
C ILE A 116 3.94 2.88 -9.41
N ASN A 117 2.81 3.60 -9.47
CA ASN A 117 1.60 3.23 -10.19
C ASN A 117 1.16 1.77 -9.94
N PRO A 118 1.12 1.30 -8.68
CA PRO A 118 0.74 -0.07 -8.37
C PRO A 118 -0.71 -0.34 -8.77
N LYS A 119 -0.95 -1.53 -9.33
CA LYS A 119 -2.28 -2.01 -9.72
C LYS A 119 -2.42 -3.46 -9.28
N ILE A 120 -3.53 -3.79 -8.63
CA ILE A 120 -3.92 -5.18 -8.42
C ILE A 120 -4.66 -5.62 -9.69
N ILE A 121 -4.11 -6.61 -10.37
CA ILE A 121 -4.62 -7.11 -11.65
C ILE A 121 -5.36 -8.45 -11.51
N TRP A 122 -5.25 -9.11 -10.36
CA TRP A 122 -6.06 -10.28 -10.00
C TRP A 122 -6.17 -10.45 -8.49
N HIS A 123 -7.30 -11.00 -8.04
CA HIS A 123 -7.59 -11.33 -6.64
C HIS A 123 -7.95 -12.81 -6.53
N SER A 124 -7.40 -13.49 -5.52
CA SER A 124 -7.81 -14.86 -5.20
C SER A 124 -9.23 -14.90 -4.64
N LYS A 125 -9.97 -15.99 -4.91
CA LYS A 125 -11.24 -16.27 -4.21
C LYS A 125 -11.03 -16.68 -2.74
N LEU A 126 -9.80 -17.04 -2.38
CA LEU A 126 -9.43 -17.37 -1.02
C LEU A 126 -9.43 -16.09 -0.18
N LEU A 127 -10.15 -16.10 0.94
CA LEU A 127 -10.33 -14.91 1.77
C LEU A 127 -9.54 -15.05 3.07
N ARG A 128 -9.02 -13.95 3.59
CA ARG A 128 -8.39 -13.88 4.91
C ARG A 128 -9.08 -12.79 5.71
N LYS A 129 -9.48 -13.10 6.94
CA LYS A 129 -9.98 -12.12 7.90
C LYS A 129 -8.81 -11.72 8.79
N GLY A 130 -8.61 -10.42 9.00
CA GLY A 130 -7.56 -9.92 9.88
C GLY A 130 -7.91 -8.55 10.45
N PHE A 131 -7.19 -8.18 11.52
CA PHE A 131 -7.32 -6.88 12.16
C PHE A 131 -6.43 -5.86 11.46
N GLU A 132 -7.02 -4.77 10.96
CA GLU A 132 -6.31 -3.68 10.29
C GLU A 132 -6.41 -2.39 11.14
N GLY A 133 -5.41 -1.53 10.99
CA GLY A 133 -5.43 -0.13 11.43
C GLY A 133 -4.97 0.78 10.30
N ASP A 134 -5.14 2.08 10.46
CA ASP A 134 -4.81 3.08 9.44
C ASP A 134 -4.16 4.31 10.09
N LEU A 135 -3.00 4.72 9.58
CA LEU A 135 -2.20 5.83 10.13
C LEU A 135 -2.94 7.18 10.09
N SER A 136 -3.96 7.33 9.23
CA SER A 136 -4.80 8.53 9.17
C SER A 136 -5.88 8.60 10.25
N PHE A 137 -5.98 7.59 11.12
CA PHE A 137 -6.95 7.51 12.21
C PHE A 137 -6.29 7.19 13.55
N LYS A 138 -6.68 7.93 14.60
CA LYS A 138 -6.14 7.68 15.96
C LYS A 138 -6.71 6.43 16.63
N GLU A 139 -7.96 6.06 16.33
CA GLU A 139 -8.70 5.04 17.08
C GLU A 139 -9.50 4.07 16.20
N ASN A 140 -9.28 4.06 14.88
CA ASN A 140 -10.01 3.16 14.00
C ASN A 140 -9.17 1.93 13.66
N TRP A 141 -9.48 0.88 14.39
CA TRP A 141 -9.03 -0.47 14.11
C TRP A 141 -10.25 -1.36 13.90
N GLY A 142 -10.13 -2.37 13.06
CA GLY A 142 -11.23 -3.27 12.84
C GLY A 142 -10.88 -4.48 12.02
N ASP A 143 -11.72 -5.49 12.18
CA ASP A 143 -11.66 -6.69 11.37
C ASP A 143 -12.11 -6.39 9.93
N VAL A 144 -11.28 -6.75 8.97
CA VAL A 144 -11.57 -6.68 7.54
C VAL A 144 -11.22 -8.01 6.88
N VAL A 145 -12.00 -8.37 5.86
CA VAL A 145 -11.76 -9.50 4.99
C VAL A 145 -11.10 -9.01 3.70
N ARG A 146 -9.97 -9.60 3.36
CA ARG A 146 -9.19 -9.35 2.15
C ARG A 146 -9.03 -10.61 1.33
N SER A 147 -8.62 -10.47 0.07
CA SER A 147 -8.12 -11.62 -0.69
C SER A 147 -6.81 -12.10 -0.07
N HIS A 148 -6.65 -13.40 0.11
CA HIS A 148 -5.45 -14.00 0.67
C HIS A 148 -4.23 -13.81 -0.26
N SER A 149 -4.44 -13.97 -1.57
CA SER A 149 -3.41 -13.70 -2.59
C SER A 149 -3.90 -12.71 -3.62
N ILE A 150 -2.97 -11.92 -4.18
CA ILE A 150 -3.21 -10.94 -5.23
C ILE A 150 -2.07 -10.99 -6.26
N LEU A 151 -2.39 -10.76 -7.53
CA LEU A 151 -1.39 -10.50 -8.57
C LEU A 151 -1.30 -8.99 -8.77
N ILE A 152 -0.11 -8.43 -8.66
CA ILE A 152 0.12 -6.99 -8.80
C ILE A 152 0.95 -6.68 -10.04
N SER A 153 0.78 -5.48 -10.57
CA SER A 153 1.67 -4.86 -11.56
C SER A 153 2.12 -3.50 -11.05
N TYR A 154 3.40 -3.16 -11.17
CA TYR A 154 3.91 -1.87 -10.73
C TYR A 154 5.19 -1.48 -11.46
N THR A 155 5.59 -0.22 -11.31
CA THR A 155 6.89 0.29 -11.73
C THR A 155 7.79 0.47 -10.51
N ASP A 156 9.05 0.07 -10.58
CA ASP A 156 10.03 0.36 -9.54
C ASP A 156 10.69 1.74 -9.74
N ILE A 157 11.54 2.14 -8.79
CA ILE A 157 12.25 3.43 -8.82
C ILE A 157 13.25 3.55 -9.98
N SER A 158 13.64 2.44 -10.61
CA SER A 158 14.50 2.42 -11.80
C SER A 158 13.70 2.53 -13.11
N GLY A 159 12.37 2.54 -13.02
CA GLY A 159 11.46 2.61 -14.17
C GLY A 159 11.11 1.25 -14.77
N VAL A 160 11.50 0.14 -14.13
CA VAL A 160 11.23 -1.21 -14.63
C VAL A 160 9.83 -1.65 -14.20
N GLN A 161 9.08 -2.26 -15.12
CA GLN A 161 7.78 -2.86 -14.84
C GLN A 161 7.94 -4.26 -14.25
N HIS A 162 7.16 -4.54 -13.22
CA HIS A 162 7.12 -5.82 -12.52
C HIS A 162 5.70 -6.35 -12.46
N ILE A 163 5.57 -7.67 -12.55
CA ILE A 163 4.37 -8.42 -12.20
C ILE A 163 4.77 -9.48 -11.19
N GLU A 164 4.13 -9.49 -10.02
CA GLU A 164 4.41 -10.47 -8.97
C GLU A 164 3.15 -10.89 -8.20
N MET A 165 3.17 -12.11 -7.67
CA MET A 165 2.13 -12.63 -6.78
C MET A 165 2.51 -12.27 -5.34
N LEU A 166 1.57 -11.69 -4.60
CA LEU A 166 1.68 -11.44 -3.16
C LEU A 166 0.67 -12.29 -2.41
N GLU A 167 1.05 -12.78 -1.24
CA GLU A 167 0.22 -13.61 -0.38
C GLU A 167 0.25 -13.10 1.07
N ASP A 168 -0.57 -13.71 1.93
CA ASP A 168 -0.59 -13.50 3.37
C ASP A 168 -0.67 -12.02 3.78
N PHE A 169 0.18 -11.57 4.70
CA PHE A 169 0.10 -10.24 5.28
C PHE A 169 0.62 -9.16 4.34
N THR A 170 1.61 -9.46 3.49
CA THR A 170 2.02 -8.52 2.45
C THR A 170 0.85 -8.22 1.50
N ALA A 171 0.05 -9.22 1.10
CA ALA A 171 -1.12 -9.00 0.27
C ALA A 171 -2.18 -8.12 0.94
N VAL A 172 -2.37 -8.26 2.25
CA VAL A 172 -3.30 -7.41 3.04
C VAL A 172 -2.83 -5.96 3.03
N ILE A 173 -1.55 -5.71 3.36
CA ILE A 173 -0.98 -4.36 3.38
C ILE A 173 -1.11 -3.72 2.00
N PHE A 174 -0.76 -4.44 0.93
CA PHE A 174 -0.84 -3.89 -0.42
C PHE A 174 -2.28 -3.53 -0.81
N GLN A 175 -3.27 -4.39 -0.52
CA GLN A 175 -4.69 -4.09 -0.74
C GLN A 175 -5.12 -2.82 0.01
N HIS A 176 -4.73 -2.68 1.28
CA HIS A 176 -5.00 -1.49 2.09
C HIS A 176 -4.38 -0.23 1.48
N GLU A 177 -3.09 -0.25 1.14
CA GLU A 177 -2.43 0.93 0.58
C GLU A 177 -2.98 1.30 -0.80
N THR A 178 -3.37 0.32 -1.62
CA THR A 178 -4.05 0.62 -2.90
C THR A 178 -5.45 1.19 -2.72
N ASP A 179 -6.20 0.82 -1.68
CA ASP A 179 -7.51 1.42 -1.39
C ASP A 179 -7.40 2.94 -1.19
N HIS A 180 -6.37 3.41 -0.49
CA HIS A 180 -6.09 4.83 -0.33
C HIS A 180 -5.91 5.57 -1.67
N LEU A 181 -5.32 4.91 -2.68
CA LEU A 181 -5.16 5.49 -4.00
C LEU A 181 -6.50 5.75 -4.70
N PHE A 182 -7.55 5.01 -4.33
CA PHE A 182 -8.91 5.18 -4.84
C PHE A 182 -9.82 5.97 -3.88
N GLY A 183 -9.27 6.52 -2.79
CA GLY A 183 -10.04 7.24 -1.78
C GLY A 183 -10.95 6.36 -0.91
N ILE A 184 -10.67 5.06 -0.90
CA ILE A 184 -11.36 4.06 -0.08
C ILE A 184 -10.60 3.94 1.23
N LEU A 185 -11.30 4.07 2.35
CA LEU A 185 -10.73 4.00 3.69
C LEU A 185 -11.13 2.71 4.39
N LEU A 186 -10.38 2.36 5.44
CA LEU A 186 -10.65 1.19 6.27
C LEU A 186 -12.12 1.14 6.74
N THR A 187 -12.67 2.29 7.14
CA THR A 187 -14.06 2.40 7.60
C THR A 187 -15.09 2.01 6.54
N ASP A 188 -14.80 2.26 5.26
CA ASP A 188 -15.71 1.88 4.19
C ASP A 188 -15.70 0.37 3.99
N ARG A 189 -14.52 -0.27 4.06
CA ARG A 189 -14.38 -1.72 3.98
C ARG A 189 -15.07 -2.42 5.13
N ILE A 190 -14.93 -1.90 6.35
CA ILE A 190 -15.66 -2.40 7.52
C ILE A 190 -17.17 -2.29 7.26
N ALA A 191 -17.66 -1.11 6.88
CA ALA A 191 -19.09 -0.89 6.63
C ALA A 191 -19.63 -1.78 5.50
N GLU A 192 -18.89 -1.94 4.41
CA GLU A 192 -19.25 -2.80 3.26
C GLU A 192 -19.40 -4.27 3.66
N GLN A 193 -18.65 -4.71 4.67
CA GLN A 193 -18.57 -6.10 5.11
C GLN A 193 -19.44 -6.41 6.33
N GLN A 194 -20.09 -5.41 6.91
CA GLN A 194 -21.07 -5.61 7.98
C GLN A 194 -22.17 -6.57 7.52
N ASN A 195 -22.48 -7.55 8.38
CA ASN A 195 -23.51 -8.58 8.17
C ASN A 195 -23.29 -9.54 6.99
N LYS A 196 -22.12 -9.51 6.33
CA LYS A 196 -21.78 -10.55 5.34
C LYS A 196 -21.29 -11.81 6.03
N LYS A 197 -21.68 -12.98 5.53
CA LYS A 197 -21.09 -14.26 5.95
C LYS A 197 -19.86 -14.54 5.09
N TYR A 198 -18.77 -14.89 5.75
CA TYR A 198 -17.48 -15.21 5.11
C TYR A 198 -16.95 -16.52 5.66
N THR A 199 -16.35 -17.32 4.79
CA THR A 199 -15.60 -18.51 5.16
C THR A 199 -14.12 -18.18 4.95
N PRO A 200 -13.41 -17.72 6.01
CA PRO A 200 -12.00 -17.37 5.87
C PRO A 200 -11.15 -18.62 5.66
N TYR A 201 -10.01 -18.41 4.99
CA TYR A 201 -8.91 -19.36 4.94
C TYR A 201 -8.45 -19.68 6.35
N GLN A 202 -8.19 -20.96 6.58
CA GLN A 202 -7.62 -21.48 7.80
C GLN A 202 -6.38 -22.27 7.40
N SER A 203 -5.23 -21.87 7.93
CA SER A 203 -4.00 -22.60 7.73
C SER A 203 -3.90 -23.73 8.75
N TYR A 204 -3.50 -24.91 8.29
CA TYR A 204 -3.35 -26.09 9.12
C TYR A 204 -1.93 -26.61 9.04
N ARG A 205 -1.36 -27.04 10.16
CA ARG A 205 -0.10 -27.78 10.22
C ARG A 205 -0.30 -29.04 11.05
N ASN A 206 0.01 -30.21 10.47
CA ASN A 206 -0.21 -31.52 11.10
C ASN A 206 -1.65 -31.76 11.59
N GLY A 207 -2.65 -31.17 10.92
CA GLY A 207 -4.06 -31.30 11.31
C GLY A 207 -4.53 -30.31 12.39
N GLU A 208 -3.64 -29.46 12.92
CA GLU A 208 -3.99 -28.42 13.88
C GLU A 208 -4.12 -27.06 13.19
N LEU A 209 -5.11 -26.27 13.61
CA LEU A 209 -5.28 -24.88 13.19
C LEU A 209 -4.08 -24.06 13.67
N LEU A 210 -3.37 -23.43 12.74
CA LEU A 210 -2.35 -22.45 13.10
C LEU A 210 -3.05 -21.18 13.57
N GLN A 211 -2.80 -20.77 14.81
CA GLN A 211 -3.12 -19.41 15.24
C GLN A 211 -2.12 -18.48 14.54
N GLU A 212 -2.60 -17.55 13.72
CA GLU A 212 -1.76 -16.45 13.26
C GLU A 212 -1.41 -15.59 14.48
N GLU A 213 -0.13 -15.50 14.82
CA GLU A 213 0.32 -14.50 15.79
C GLU A 213 0.13 -13.13 15.15
N SER A 214 -0.73 -12.30 15.75
CA SER A 214 -0.82 -10.89 15.42
C SER A 214 0.56 -10.25 15.62
N PRO A 215 1.17 -9.61 14.60
CA PRO A 215 2.50 -9.03 14.69
C PRO A 215 2.60 -7.85 15.68
#